data_AF-A0A2V5PTT1-F1
#
_entry.id   AF-A0A2V5PTT1-F1
#
_cell.length_a   1.000
_cell.length_b   1.000
_cell.length_c   1.000
_cell.angle_alpha   90.00
_cell.angle_beta   90.00
_cell.angle_gamma   90.00
#
_symmetry.space_group_name_H-M   'P 1'
#
loop_
_entity.id
_entity.type
_entity.pdbx_description
1 polymer ?
#
loop_
_entity_poly.entity_id
_entity_poly.type
_entity_poly.pdbx_seq_one_letter_code
_entity_poly.pdbx_strand_id
1 'polypeptide(L)'
;VPNDIAAKDLRALVDFYWKAETRPLHELIDSILAGSPGAISDVAEEWFQCALAERDPTTAERALVALGDAPFWIDNAVSLSHSFGEGLLARMMKDEAKAHVAFSKARLEQEKIVQAHPDYGPPLCVLGLIDAALGRKEGALHEGRRAIELLPVEKDSIEGSQMLVYFAMIAAWAGEKDTALQYLAANAQSPGGWYVATYGALKLLPFWDPLRGDPRFEKIVASLAPKEVARSK
;
A
#
# COMPACT_ATOMS: atom_id res chain seq x y z
N VAL A 1 1.78 -29.10 -4.83
CA VAL A 1 0.42 -29.66 -4.88
C VAL A 1 -0.45 -28.72 -5.70
N PRO A 2 -1.11 -29.15 -6.80
CA PRO A 2 -1.79 -28.24 -7.74
C PRO A 2 -3.00 -27.45 -7.17
N ASN A 3 -3.49 -27.82 -5.98
CA ASN A 3 -4.65 -27.21 -5.31
C ASN A 3 -4.28 -26.35 -4.09
N ASP A 4 -3.01 -26.00 -3.93
CA ASP A 4 -2.58 -25.11 -2.85
C ASP A 4 -3.02 -23.67 -3.12
N ILE A 5 -3.88 -23.12 -2.25
CA ILE A 5 -4.42 -21.75 -2.36
C ILE A 5 -3.27 -20.74 -2.27
N ALA A 6 -2.34 -20.92 -1.33
CA ALA A 6 -1.21 -20.02 -1.15
C ALA A 6 -0.33 -19.93 -2.41
N ALA A 7 -0.08 -21.06 -3.08
CA ALA A 7 0.70 -21.07 -4.32
C ALA A 7 -0.02 -20.37 -5.49
N LYS A 8 -1.35 -20.46 -5.55
CA LYS A 8 -2.17 -19.76 -6.57
C LYS A 8 -2.22 -18.26 -6.29
N ASP A 9 -2.36 -17.90 -5.03
CA ASP A 9 -2.40 -16.52 -4.57
C ASP A 9 -1.07 -15.79 -4.87
N LEU A 10 0.06 -16.37 -4.46
CA LEU A 10 1.39 -15.84 -4.79
C LEU A 10 1.58 -15.63 -6.31
N ARG A 11 1.05 -16.54 -7.14
CA ARG A 11 1.12 -16.38 -8.60
C ARG A 11 0.25 -15.21 -9.08
N ALA A 12 -0.97 -15.08 -8.57
CA ALA A 12 -1.85 -13.97 -8.90
C ALA A 12 -1.26 -12.62 -8.47
N LEU A 13 -0.60 -12.57 -7.31
CA LEU A 13 0.12 -11.39 -6.84
C LEU A 13 1.30 -11.01 -7.72
N VAL A 14 2.00 -11.99 -8.32
CA VAL A 14 3.02 -11.68 -9.34
C VAL A 14 2.39 -10.95 -10.52
N ASP A 15 1.26 -11.42 -11.06
CA ASP A 15 0.60 -10.74 -12.17
C ASP A 15 0.08 -9.34 -11.75
N PHE A 16 -0.44 -9.21 -10.53
CA PHE A 16 -0.89 -7.95 -9.95
C PHE A 16 0.24 -6.92 -9.85
N TYR A 17 1.31 -7.24 -9.12
CA TYR A 17 2.39 -6.30 -8.82
C TYR A 17 3.38 -6.11 -9.98
N TRP A 18 3.67 -7.16 -10.75
CA TRP A 18 4.58 -7.06 -11.89
C TRP A 18 3.91 -6.46 -13.12
N LYS A 19 2.71 -6.95 -13.49
CA LYS A 19 2.08 -6.60 -14.78
C LYS A 19 0.94 -5.61 -14.68
N ALA A 20 0.52 -5.25 -13.46
CA ALA A 20 -0.69 -4.46 -13.23
C ALA A 20 -1.96 -5.17 -13.77
N GLU A 21 -2.04 -6.50 -13.60
CA GLU A 21 -3.19 -7.31 -14.01
C GLU A 21 -3.97 -7.80 -12.78
N THR A 22 -5.21 -7.32 -12.60
CA THR A 22 -6.07 -7.72 -11.46
C THR A 22 -6.83 -9.01 -11.70
N ARG A 23 -7.09 -9.35 -12.97
CA ARG A 23 -7.95 -10.48 -13.37
C ARG A 23 -7.55 -11.82 -12.71
N PRO A 24 -6.28 -12.26 -12.70
CA PRO A 24 -5.93 -13.53 -12.08
C PRO A 24 -6.25 -13.60 -10.59
N LEU A 25 -6.09 -12.48 -9.88
CA LEU A 25 -6.40 -12.37 -8.46
C LEU A 25 -7.92 -12.38 -8.23
N HIS A 26 -8.66 -11.59 -9.02
CA HIS A 26 -10.13 -11.58 -8.99
C HIS A 26 -10.72 -12.97 -9.21
N GLU A 27 -10.27 -13.69 -10.25
CA GLU A 27 -10.75 -15.04 -10.57
C GLU A 27 -10.43 -16.06 -9.46
N LEU A 28 -9.28 -15.93 -8.80
CA LEU A 28 -8.93 -16.76 -7.64
C LEU A 28 -9.89 -16.52 -6.48
N ILE A 29 -10.13 -15.25 -6.14
CA ILE A 29 -11.04 -14.86 -5.05
C ILE A 29 -12.45 -15.37 -5.31
N ASP A 30 -12.97 -15.20 -6.53
CA ASP A 30 -14.28 -15.71 -6.93
C ASP A 30 -14.37 -17.23 -6.80
N SER A 31 -13.31 -17.94 -7.20
CA SER A 31 -13.23 -19.39 -7.03
C SER A 31 -13.25 -19.81 -5.56
N ILE A 32 -12.61 -19.06 -4.66
CA ILE A 32 -12.60 -19.33 -3.22
C ILE A 32 -13.99 -19.07 -2.63
N LEU A 33 -14.61 -17.93 -2.97
CA LEU A 33 -15.95 -17.56 -2.53
C LEU A 33 -17.02 -18.58 -2.98
N ALA A 34 -16.85 -19.20 -4.16
CA ALA A 34 -17.80 -20.19 -4.67
C ALA A 34 -17.57 -21.61 -4.12
N GLY A 35 -16.32 -22.01 -3.89
CA GLY A 35 -15.96 -23.39 -3.57
C GLY A 35 -15.58 -23.65 -2.11
N SER A 36 -14.89 -22.71 -1.47
CA SER A 36 -14.33 -22.85 -0.12
C SER A 36 -14.43 -21.54 0.67
N PRO A 37 -15.65 -21.03 0.98
CA PRO A 37 -15.81 -19.72 1.62
C PRO A 37 -15.08 -19.59 2.96
N GLY A 38 -14.86 -20.71 3.67
CA GLY A 38 -14.11 -20.72 4.93
C GLY A 38 -12.63 -20.38 4.81
N ALA A 39 -12.06 -20.38 3.60
CA ALA A 39 -10.68 -19.98 3.33
C ALA A 39 -10.56 -18.49 2.91
N ILE A 40 -11.66 -17.74 2.86
CA ILE A 40 -11.63 -16.34 2.40
C ILE A 40 -10.84 -15.43 3.34
N SER A 41 -10.84 -15.73 4.64
CA SER A 41 -10.05 -14.99 5.64
C SER A 41 -8.56 -15.05 5.34
N ASP A 42 -8.09 -16.14 4.72
CA ASP A 42 -6.67 -16.36 4.43
C ASP A 42 -6.18 -15.52 3.24
N VAL A 43 -7.09 -14.95 2.45
CA VAL A 43 -6.81 -14.09 1.28
C VAL A 43 -7.56 -12.76 1.34
N ALA A 44 -8.06 -12.38 2.53
CA ALA A 44 -8.88 -11.18 2.70
C ALA A 44 -8.05 -9.91 2.49
N GLU A 45 -6.75 -9.96 2.79
CA GLU A 45 -5.79 -8.89 2.50
C GLU A 45 -5.74 -8.60 1.00
N GLU A 46 -5.44 -9.63 0.21
CA GLU A 46 -5.33 -9.56 -1.24
C GLU A 46 -6.68 -9.23 -1.89
N TRP A 47 -7.77 -9.74 -1.32
CA TRP A 47 -9.12 -9.39 -1.76
C TRP A 47 -9.40 -7.90 -1.64
N PHE A 48 -9.04 -7.30 -0.50
CA PHE A 48 -9.20 -5.86 -0.30
C PHE A 48 -8.29 -5.06 -1.24
N GLN A 49 -7.02 -5.47 -1.42
CA GLN A 49 -6.09 -4.82 -2.35
C GLN A 49 -6.60 -4.87 -3.80
N CYS A 50 -7.16 -6.00 -4.23
CA CYS A 50 -7.76 -6.17 -5.55
C CYS A 50 -8.96 -5.23 -5.73
N ALA A 51 -9.86 -5.17 -4.74
CA ALA A 51 -11.02 -4.29 -4.79
C ALA A 51 -10.63 -2.80 -4.80
N LEU A 52 -9.59 -2.41 -4.05
CA LEU A 52 -9.02 -1.06 -4.13
C LEU A 52 -8.50 -0.75 -5.53
N ALA A 53 -7.75 -1.67 -6.15
CA ALA A 53 -7.23 -1.51 -7.51
C ALA A 53 -8.33 -1.37 -8.56
N GLU A 54 -9.42 -2.13 -8.42
CA GLU A 54 -10.56 -2.13 -9.35
C GLU A 54 -11.57 -1.01 -9.06
N ARG A 55 -11.35 -0.22 -8.01
CA ARG A 55 -12.24 0.86 -7.57
C ARG A 55 -13.66 0.37 -7.23
N ASP A 56 -13.75 -0.82 -6.63
CA ASP A 56 -15.01 -1.44 -6.23
C ASP A 56 -15.24 -1.30 -4.71
N PRO A 57 -16.02 -0.29 -4.26
CA PRO A 57 -16.28 -0.09 -2.84
C PRO A 57 -17.13 -1.18 -2.20
N THR A 58 -18.01 -1.83 -2.95
CA THR A 58 -18.87 -2.89 -2.40
C THR A 58 -18.04 -4.14 -2.11
N THR A 59 -17.14 -4.49 -3.03
CA THR A 59 -16.24 -5.62 -2.82
C THR A 59 -15.20 -5.31 -1.74
N ALA A 60 -14.68 -4.08 -1.71
CA ALA A 60 -13.74 -3.64 -0.68
C ALA A 60 -14.34 -3.67 0.74
N GLU A 61 -15.61 -3.26 0.91
CA GLU A 61 -16.32 -3.38 2.19
C GLU A 61 -16.44 -4.84 2.65
N ARG A 62 -16.82 -5.75 1.74
CA ARG A 62 -16.92 -7.18 2.04
C ARG A 62 -15.57 -7.78 2.43
N ALA A 63 -14.50 -7.38 1.74
CA ALA A 63 -13.15 -7.85 2.04
C ALA A 63 -12.68 -7.38 3.42
N LEU A 64 -12.92 -6.11 3.81
CA LEU A 64 -12.61 -5.63 5.16
C LEU A 64 -13.37 -6.41 6.24
N VAL A 65 -14.66 -6.69 6.02
CA VAL A 65 -15.44 -7.51 6.96
C VAL A 65 -14.84 -8.92 7.11
N ALA A 66 -14.38 -9.53 6.02
CA ALA A 66 -13.74 -10.84 6.05
C ALA A 66 -12.34 -10.82 6.69
N LEU A 67 -11.61 -9.71 6.55
CA LEU A 67 -10.30 -9.49 7.14
C LEU A 67 -10.36 -9.40 8.67
N GLY A 68 -11.46 -8.87 9.21
CA GLY A 68 -11.61 -8.66 10.66
C GLY A 68 -10.60 -7.63 11.18
N ASP A 69 -10.02 -7.90 12.36
CA ASP A 69 -9.08 -6.95 13.00
C ASP A 69 -7.64 -7.03 12.43
N ALA A 70 -7.38 -7.91 11.45
CA ALA A 70 -6.06 -8.03 10.84
C ALA A 70 -5.69 -6.76 10.03
N PRO A 71 -4.40 -6.42 9.90
CA PRO A 71 -3.97 -5.38 8.99
C PRO A 71 -4.29 -5.76 7.53
N PHE A 72 -4.63 -4.78 6.69
CA PHE A 72 -4.94 -5.01 5.26
C PHE A 72 -3.72 -4.88 4.36
N TRP A 73 -2.58 -4.52 4.94
CA TRP A 73 -1.34 -4.33 4.22
C TRP A 73 -0.17 -4.63 5.15
N ILE A 74 0.62 -5.64 4.79
CA ILE A 74 1.88 -5.97 5.44
C ILE A 74 3.01 -5.91 4.40
N ASP A 75 3.89 -4.92 4.53
CA ASP A 75 5.08 -4.75 3.70
C ASP A 75 6.34 -4.70 4.60
N ASN A 76 6.87 -5.88 4.92
CA ASN A 76 7.89 -6.10 5.95
C ASN A 76 7.51 -5.45 7.29
N ALA A 77 8.24 -4.43 7.73
CA ALA A 77 8.03 -3.72 8.98
C ALA A 77 6.86 -2.72 8.95
N VAL A 78 6.30 -2.45 7.77
CA VAL A 78 5.16 -1.54 7.63
C VAL A 78 3.87 -2.33 7.62
N SER A 79 3.01 -2.05 8.59
CA SER A 79 1.69 -2.66 8.73
C SER A 79 0.63 -1.57 8.81
N LEU A 80 -0.40 -1.64 7.96
CA LEU A 80 -1.52 -0.70 7.97
C LEU A 80 -2.77 -1.38 8.54
N SER A 81 -3.34 -0.82 9.61
CA SER A 81 -4.44 -1.43 10.36
C SER A 81 -5.76 -1.48 9.58
N HIS A 82 -6.69 -2.32 10.02
CA HIS A 82 -8.07 -2.33 9.51
C HIS A 82 -8.70 -0.93 9.49
N SER A 83 -8.51 -0.14 10.56
CA SER A 83 -9.02 1.24 10.65
C SER A 83 -8.44 2.17 9.58
N PHE A 84 -7.20 1.94 9.14
CA PHE A 84 -6.62 2.64 7.99
C PHE A 84 -7.31 2.20 6.69
N GLY A 85 -7.58 0.91 6.52
CA GLY A 85 -8.35 0.35 5.41
C GLY A 85 -9.76 0.94 5.29
N GLU A 86 -10.47 1.08 6.42
CA GLU A 86 -11.77 1.79 6.49
C GLU A 86 -11.64 3.23 5.96
N GLY A 87 -10.54 3.93 6.28
CA GLY A 87 -10.26 5.27 5.80
C GLY A 87 -10.05 5.33 4.28
N LEU A 88 -9.33 4.36 3.72
CA LEU A 88 -9.15 4.23 2.27
C LEU A 88 -10.46 3.93 1.54
N LEU A 89 -11.27 3.01 2.07
CA LEU A 89 -12.59 2.70 1.52
C LEU A 89 -13.48 3.95 1.50
N ALA A 90 -13.54 4.67 2.62
CA ALA A 90 -14.32 5.90 2.71
C ALA A 90 -13.84 6.97 1.71
N ARG A 91 -12.52 7.14 1.53
CA ARG A 91 -11.95 8.01 0.49
C ARG A 91 -12.37 7.60 -0.92
N MET A 92 -12.32 6.29 -1.23
CA MET A 92 -12.75 5.75 -2.51
C MET A 92 -14.23 6.04 -2.78
N MET A 93 -15.06 6.01 -1.74
CA MET A 93 -16.47 6.39 -1.77
C MET A 93 -16.72 7.92 -1.74
N LYS A 94 -15.66 8.74 -1.63
CA LYS A 94 -15.71 10.20 -1.48
C LYS A 94 -16.49 10.66 -0.22
N ASP A 95 -16.48 9.84 0.82
CA ASP A 95 -17.07 10.14 2.13
C ASP A 95 -15.98 10.65 3.08
N GLU A 96 -15.64 11.94 2.94
CA GLU A 96 -14.58 12.57 3.73
C GLU A 96 -14.84 12.53 5.24
N ALA A 97 -16.11 12.56 5.65
CA ALA A 97 -16.47 12.49 7.06
C ALA A 97 -16.14 11.09 7.64
N LYS A 98 -16.54 10.02 6.94
CA LYS A 98 -16.17 8.66 7.35
C LYS A 98 -14.67 8.42 7.26
N ALA A 99 -14.02 8.94 6.22
CA ALA A 99 -12.56 8.83 6.08
C ALA A 99 -11.85 9.47 7.27
N HIS A 100 -12.24 10.70 7.65
CA HIS A 100 -11.66 11.38 8.80
C HIS A 100 -11.86 10.61 10.12
N VAL A 101 -13.05 10.02 10.33
CA VAL A 101 -13.33 9.19 11.52
C VAL A 101 -12.43 7.96 11.56
N ALA A 102 -12.34 7.22 10.46
CA ALA A 102 -11.54 6.01 10.35
C ALA A 102 -10.04 6.29 10.52
N PHE A 103 -9.49 7.29 9.83
CA PHE A 103 -8.08 7.68 10.01
C PHE A 103 -7.79 8.21 11.41
N SER A 104 -8.73 8.91 12.06
CA SER A 104 -8.55 9.34 13.46
C SER A 104 -8.47 8.14 14.41
N LYS A 105 -9.27 7.10 14.17
CA LYS A 105 -9.21 5.84 14.92
C LYS A 105 -7.87 5.13 14.69
N ALA A 106 -7.45 4.99 13.42
CA ALA A 106 -6.15 4.42 13.06
C ALA A 106 -4.99 5.19 13.72
N ARG A 107 -5.09 6.52 13.81
CA ARG A 107 -4.09 7.35 14.48
C ARG A 107 -3.92 6.99 15.96
N LEU A 108 -5.03 6.84 16.68
CA LEU A 108 -5.02 6.49 18.10
C LEU A 108 -4.44 5.08 18.35
N GLU A 109 -4.68 4.15 17.43
CA GLU A 109 -4.05 2.82 17.44
C GLU A 109 -2.54 2.94 17.23
N GLN A 110 -2.14 3.69 16.20
CA GLN A 110 -0.73 3.84 15.81
C GLN A 110 0.11 4.61 16.85
N GLU A 111 -0.46 5.61 17.50
CA GLU A 111 0.22 6.36 18.57
C GLU A 111 0.66 5.45 19.73
N LYS A 112 -0.13 4.44 20.07
CA LYS A 112 0.24 3.47 21.11
C LYS A 112 1.45 2.63 20.70
N ILE A 113 1.52 2.26 19.43
CA ILE A 113 2.65 1.50 18.87
C ILE A 113 3.92 2.36 18.88
N VAL A 114 3.82 3.62 18.45
CA VAL A 114 4.93 4.58 18.50
C VAL A 114 5.40 4.82 19.94
N GLN A 115 4.48 4.95 20.91
CA GLN A 115 4.85 5.12 22.32
C GLN A 115 5.56 3.90 22.91
N ALA A 116 5.21 2.69 22.47
CA ALA A 116 5.88 1.47 22.89
C ALA A 116 7.29 1.35 22.27
N HIS A 117 7.52 1.93 21.09
CA HIS A 117 8.77 1.82 20.34
C HIS A 117 9.21 3.18 19.74
N PRO A 118 9.53 4.19 20.58
CA PRO A 118 9.77 5.57 20.12
C PRO A 118 11.00 5.73 19.22
N ASP A 119 11.95 4.78 19.30
CA ASP A 119 13.18 4.78 18.51
C ASP A 119 13.14 3.79 17.32
N TYR A 120 11.96 3.27 16.98
CA TYR A 120 11.77 2.42 15.81
C TYR A 120 11.05 3.19 14.69
N GLY A 121 11.69 3.28 13.52
CA GLY A 121 11.24 4.12 12.40
C GLY A 121 9.90 3.71 11.74
N PRO A 122 9.64 2.42 11.44
CA PRO A 122 8.46 2.01 10.68
C PRO A 122 7.12 2.43 11.32
N PRO A 123 6.91 2.32 12.65
CA PRO A 123 5.71 2.87 13.29
C PRO A 123 5.51 4.38 13.10
N LEU A 124 6.58 5.17 13.11
CA LEU A 124 6.52 6.61 12.86
C LEU A 124 6.17 6.90 11.39
N CYS A 125 6.63 6.05 10.47
CA CYS A 125 6.29 6.17 9.06
C CYS A 125 4.78 5.98 8.82
N VAL A 126 4.18 4.97 9.46
CA VAL A 126 2.73 4.74 9.40
C VAL A 126 1.96 5.91 10.04
N LEU A 127 2.43 6.44 11.17
CA LEU A 127 1.83 7.62 11.79
C LEU A 127 1.85 8.81 10.84
N GLY A 128 2.96 9.03 10.13
CA GLY A 128 3.09 10.09 9.15
C GLY A 128 2.13 9.95 7.97
N LEU A 129 1.85 8.73 7.50
CA LEU A 129 0.83 8.49 6.48
C LEU A 129 -0.57 8.84 6.98
N ILE A 130 -0.91 8.45 8.20
CA ILE A 130 -2.20 8.75 8.82
C ILE A 130 -2.36 10.26 9.01
N ASP A 131 -1.31 10.94 9.45
CA ASP A 131 -1.31 12.39 9.63
C ASP A 131 -1.45 13.12 8.29
N ALA A 132 -0.77 12.66 7.23
CA ALA A 132 -1.01 13.18 5.88
C ALA A 132 -2.46 12.95 5.47
N ALA A 133 -3.04 11.79 5.83
CA ALA A 133 -4.42 11.48 5.50
C ALA A 133 -5.44 12.40 6.18
N LEU A 134 -5.12 12.86 7.38
CA LEU A 134 -5.91 13.80 8.19
C LEU A 134 -5.61 15.28 7.88
N GLY A 135 -4.77 15.56 6.88
CA GLY A 135 -4.37 16.93 6.51
C GLY A 135 -3.37 17.58 7.46
N ARG A 136 -2.72 16.81 8.35
CA ARG A 136 -1.70 17.27 9.31
C ARG A 136 -0.31 17.27 8.67
N LYS A 137 -0.17 18.06 7.61
CA LYS A 137 1.00 18.09 6.72
C LYS A 137 2.35 18.18 7.44
N GLU A 138 2.53 19.14 8.34
CA GLU A 138 3.82 19.37 8.98
C GLU A 138 4.22 18.20 9.89
N GLY A 139 3.26 17.65 10.63
CA GLY A 139 3.43 16.47 11.48
C GLY A 139 3.80 15.25 10.64
N ALA A 140 3.03 15.00 9.58
CA ALA A 140 3.25 13.91 8.64
C ALA A 140 4.68 13.88 8.07
N LEU A 141 5.14 15.03 7.57
CA LEU A 141 6.48 15.16 7.00
C LEU A 141 7.57 15.06 8.05
N HIS A 142 7.33 15.54 9.27
CA HIS A 142 8.27 15.42 10.37
C HIS A 142 8.47 13.96 10.78
N GLU A 143 7.38 13.23 11.01
CA GLU A 143 7.40 11.82 11.40
C GLU A 143 8.03 10.94 10.31
N GLY A 144 7.68 11.18 9.04
CA GLY A 144 8.27 10.47 7.91
C GLY A 144 9.79 10.69 7.79
N ARG A 145 10.29 11.92 8.01
CA ARG A 145 11.74 12.19 8.06
C ARG A 145 12.38 11.49 9.25
N ARG A 146 11.74 11.52 10.42
CA ARG A 146 12.24 10.86 11.62
C ARG A 146 12.37 9.35 11.42
N ALA A 147 11.43 8.73 10.69
CA ALA A 147 11.50 7.32 10.34
C ALA A 147 12.75 7.01 9.50
N ILE A 148 13.09 7.85 8.51
CA ILE A 148 14.31 7.73 7.70
C ILE A 148 15.57 7.88 8.57
N GLU A 149 15.59 8.84 9.51
CA GLU A 149 16.74 9.05 10.41
C GLU A 149 16.99 7.86 11.34
N LEU A 150 15.93 7.24 11.87
CA LEU A 150 16.02 6.12 12.80
C LEU A 150 16.38 4.79 12.11
N LEU A 151 16.04 4.68 10.82
CA LEU A 151 16.30 3.49 10.02
C LEU A 151 16.93 3.89 8.67
N PRO A 152 18.20 4.32 8.69
CA PRO A 152 18.90 4.67 7.47
C PRO A 152 19.24 3.41 6.65
N VAL A 153 19.39 3.58 5.33
CA VAL A 153 19.67 2.49 4.38
C VAL A 153 20.97 1.75 4.73
N GLU A 154 21.95 2.45 5.30
CA GLU A 154 23.23 1.88 5.74
C GLU A 154 23.07 0.90 6.90
N LYS A 155 22.03 1.07 7.72
CA LYS A 155 21.72 0.19 8.85
C LYS A 155 20.89 -1.00 8.40
N ASP A 156 19.87 -0.75 7.58
CA ASP A 156 19.07 -1.79 6.96
C ASP A 156 18.70 -1.37 5.54
N SER A 157 19.30 -2.05 4.56
CA SER A 157 19.10 -1.67 3.16
C SER A 157 17.68 -1.92 2.64
N ILE A 158 16.93 -2.84 3.25
CA ILE A 158 15.58 -3.20 2.83
C ILE A 158 14.59 -2.26 3.53
N GLU A 159 14.55 -2.27 4.86
CA GLU A 159 13.59 -1.45 5.63
C GLU A 159 13.92 0.04 5.52
N GLY A 160 15.20 0.43 5.47
CA GLY A 160 15.59 1.82 5.25
C GLY A 160 15.18 2.35 3.87
N SER A 161 15.27 1.51 2.83
CA SER A 161 14.75 1.85 1.50
C SER A 161 13.22 1.97 1.50
N GLN A 162 12.51 1.14 2.26
CA GLN A 162 11.06 1.29 2.45
C GLN A 162 10.71 2.66 3.03
N MET A 163 11.43 3.12 4.07
CA MET A 163 11.15 4.43 4.68
C MET A 163 11.22 5.58 3.65
N LEU A 164 12.16 5.52 2.71
CA LEU A 164 12.29 6.52 1.63
C LEU A 164 11.09 6.49 0.66
N VAL A 165 10.61 5.31 0.31
CA VAL A 165 9.47 5.14 -0.60
C VAL A 165 8.16 5.53 0.09
N TYR A 166 7.96 5.11 1.34
CA TYR A 166 6.80 5.53 2.13
C TYR A 166 6.81 7.03 2.41
N PHE A 167 7.98 7.65 2.61
CA PHE A 167 8.07 9.11 2.70
C PHE A 167 7.61 9.81 1.41
N ALA A 168 7.88 9.23 0.23
CA ALA A 168 7.34 9.74 -1.02
C ALA A 168 5.80 9.73 -1.02
N MET A 169 5.19 8.65 -0.51
CA MET A 169 3.74 8.53 -0.37
C MET A 169 3.17 9.53 0.65
N ILE A 170 3.82 9.70 1.81
CA ILE A 170 3.46 10.73 2.80
C ILE A 170 3.48 12.11 2.16
N ALA A 171 4.56 12.46 1.44
CA ALA A 171 4.68 13.73 0.74
C ALA A 171 3.58 13.91 -0.30
N ALA A 172 3.23 12.86 -1.05
CA ALA A 172 2.15 12.90 -2.03
C ALA A 172 0.80 13.21 -1.36
N TRP A 173 0.49 12.55 -0.25
CA TRP A 173 -0.75 12.73 0.50
C TRP A 173 -0.81 14.08 1.21
N ALA A 174 0.34 14.62 1.61
CA ALA A 174 0.48 15.94 2.20
C ALA A 174 0.46 17.10 1.16
N GLY A 175 0.31 16.78 -0.13
CA GLY A 175 0.31 17.75 -1.23
C GLY A 175 1.69 18.25 -1.66
N GLU A 176 2.78 17.69 -1.13
CA GLU A 176 4.17 17.99 -1.48
C GLU A 176 4.61 17.21 -2.72
N LYS A 177 3.98 17.51 -3.86
CA LYS A 177 4.10 16.74 -5.11
C LYS A 177 5.54 16.64 -5.62
N ASP A 178 6.29 17.74 -5.59
CA ASP A 178 7.67 17.76 -6.09
C ASP A 178 8.59 16.89 -5.22
N THR A 179 8.45 16.99 -3.89
CA THR A 179 9.16 16.12 -2.93
C THR A 179 8.81 14.66 -3.15
N ALA A 180 7.53 14.35 -3.29
CA ALA A 180 7.06 12.99 -3.54
C ALA A 180 7.69 12.38 -4.79
N LEU A 181 7.69 13.13 -5.90
CA LEU A 181 8.25 12.68 -7.17
C LEU A 181 9.77 12.53 -7.11
N GLN A 182 10.47 13.42 -6.40
CA GLN A 182 11.91 13.30 -6.20
C GLN A 182 12.27 12.02 -5.46
N TYR A 183 11.62 11.75 -4.33
CA TYR A 183 11.87 10.54 -3.55
C TYR A 183 11.47 9.27 -4.30
N LEU A 184 10.32 9.28 -4.97
CA LEU A 184 9.86 8.13 -5.75
C LEU A 184 10.80 7.83 -6.91
N ALA A 185 11.23 8.84 -7.68
CA ALA A 185 12.16 8.65 -8.80
C ALA A 185 13.51 8.08 -8.35
N ALA A 186 13.99 8.48 -7.18
CA ALA A 186 15.26 8.01 -6.65
C ALA A 186 15.20 6.59 -6.05
N ASN A 187 14.03 6.17 -5.54
CA ASN A 187 13.93 4.98 -4.68
C ASN A 187 12.98 3.89 -5.19
N ALA A 188 12.21 4.09 -6.26
CA ALA A 188 11.24 3.09 -6.73
C ALA A 188 11.89 1.75 -7.14
N GLN A 189 13.16 1.75 -7.55
CA GLN A 189 13.91 0.54 -7.90
C GLN A 189 14.75 -0.02 -6.75
N SER A 190 14.70 0.60 -5.57
CA SER A 190 15.46 0.15 -4.41
C SER A 190 14.91 -1.16 -3.84
N PRO A 191 15.71 -1.98 -3.13
CA PRO A 191 15.27 -3.26 -2.57
C PRO A 191 14.01 -3.16 -1.70
N GLY A 192 13.80 -2.03 -1.02
CA GLY A 192 12.60 -1.77 -0.21
C GLY A 192 11.35 -1.30 -0.99
N GLY A 193 11.46 -0.97 -2.28
CA GLY A 193 10.32 -0.55 -3.11
C GLY A 193 9.48 -1.69 -3.70
N TRP A 194 9.91 -2.93 -3.45
CA TRP A 194 9.45 -4.17 -4.11
C TRP A 194 7.97 -4.53 -3.93
N TYR A 195 7.24 -3.88 -3.02
CA TYR A 195 5.79 -4.07 -2.86
C TYR A 195 5.05 -2.76 -3.20
N VAL A 196 5.24 -1.71 -2.40
CA VAL A 196 4.50 -0.43 -2.53
C VAL A 196 4.83 0.43 -3.77
N ALA A 197 5.98 0.23 -4.43
CA ALA A 197 6.43 1.02 -5.59
C ALA A 197 6.72 0.18 -6.85
N THR A 198 6.14 -1.02 -6.94
CA THR A 198 6.13 -1.81 -8.18
C THR A 198 5.31 -1.16 -9.28
N TYR A 199 5.52 -1.58 -10.54
CA TYR A 199 4.70 -1.13 -11.67
C TYR A 199 3.20 -1.29 -11.40
N GLY A 200 2.80 -2.47 -10.90
CA GLY A 200 1.42 -2.77 -10.51
C GLY A 200 0.91 -1.85 -9.41
N ALA A 201 1.66 -1.70 -8.32
CA ALA A 201 1.26 -0.84 -7.21
C ALA A 201 1.07 0.62 -7.63
N LEU A 202 2.01 1.20 -8.38
CA LEU A 202 1.90 2.58 -8.86
C LEU A 202 0.70 2.77 -9.80
N LYS A 203 0.46 1.81 -10.69
CA LYS A 203 -0.59 1.89 -11.72
C LYS A 203 -1.99 1.61 -11.18
N LEU A 204 -2.13 0.73 -10.19
CA LEU A 204 -3.42 0.23 -9.71
C LEU A 204 -3.84 0.86 -8.37
N LEU A 205 -2.97 0.83 -7.37
CA LEU A 205 -3.37 1.12 -5.98
C LEU A 205 -3.63 2.62 -5.73
N PRO A 206 -4.60 2.98 -4.87
CA PRO A 206 -4.99 4.38 -4.60
C PRO A 206 -3.92 5.21 -3.90
N PHE A 207 -2.89 4.59 -3.34
CA PHE A 207 -1.79 5.29 -2.65
C PHE A 207 -1.16 6.40 -3.48
N TRP A 208 -1.11 6.21 -4.81
CA TRP A 208 -0.43 7.11 -5.73
C TRP A 208 -1.38 8.01 -6.53
N ASP A 209 -2.70 7.96 -6.26
CA ASP A 209 -3.70 8.82 -6.91
C ASP A 209 -3.32 10.32 -6.91
N PRO A 210 -2.77 10.90 -5.83
CA PRO A 210 -2.38 12.32 -5.83
C PRO A 210 -1.32 12.70 -6.87
N LEU A 211 -0.55 11.73 -7.39
CA LEU A 211 0.50 11.95 -8.39
C LEU A 211 0.04 11.67 -9.82
N ARG A 212 -1.07 10.93 -10.01
CA ARG A 212 -1.57 10.54 -11.33
C ARG A 212 -1.91 11.74 -12.19
N GLY A 213 -1.56 11.67 -13.47
CA GLY A 213 -1.69 12.79 -14.40
C GLY A 213 -0.51 13.78 -14.35
N ASP A 214 0.47 13.64 -13.45
CA ASP A 214 1.76 14.31 -13.58
C ASP A 214 2.63 13.61 -14.63
N PRO A 215 3.13 14.30 -15.67
CA PRO A 215 4.01 13.67 -16.66
C PRO A 215 5.27 13.03 -16.06
N ARG A 216 5.78 13.55 -14.93
CA ARG A 216 6.94 12.99 -14.24
C ARG A 216 6.59 11.67 -13.56
N PHE A 217 5.40 11.58 -12.95
CA PHE A 217 4.90 10.33 -12.36
C PHE A 217 4.71 9.27 -13.45
N GLU A 218 4.00 9.60 -14.53
CA GLU A 218 3.75 8.66 -15.63
C GLU A 218 5.05 8.14 -16.26
N LYS A 219 6.11 8.97 -16.32
CA LYS A 219 7.43 8.55 -16.75
C LYS A 219 8.08 7.54 -15.80
N ILE A 220 7.94 7.72 -14.48
CA ILE A 220 8.43 6.76 -13.48
C ILE A 220 7.67 5.43 -13.63
N VAL A 221 6.34 5.47 -13.77
CA VAL A 221 5.53 4.26 -13.97
C VAL A 221 5.95 3.54 -15.25
N ALA A 222 6.11 4.27 -16.36
CA ALA A 222 6.51 3.69 -17.64
C ALA A 222 7.92 3.06 -17.60
N SER A 223 8.85 3.60 -16.81
CA SER A 223 10.20 3.02 -16.70
C SER A 223 10.24 1.70 -15.92
N LEU A 224 9.21 1.44 -15.10
CA LEU A 224 9.05 0.22 -14.31
C LEU A 224 8.23 -0.87 -15.02
N ALA A 225 7.59 -0.54 -16.15
CA ALA A 225 6.79 -1.49 -16.90
C ALA A 225 7.61 -2.73 -17.29
N PRO A 226 7.04 -3.94 -17.20
CA PRO A 226 7.68 -5.15 -17.67
C PRO A 226 8.15 -4.99 -19.12
N LYS A 227 9.42 -5.30 -19.36
CA LYS A 227 9.92 -5.37 -20.74
C LYS A 227 9.32 -6.61 -21.38
N GLU A 228 8.71 -6.47 -22.55
CA GLU A 228 8.30 -7.62 -23.34
C GLU A 228 9.53 -8.49 -23.61
N VAL A 229 9.52 -9.71 -23.08
CA VAL A 229 10.49 -10.72 -23.52
C VAL A 229 10.04 -11.11 -24.92
N ALA A 230 10.73 -10.59 -25.94
CA ALA A 230 10.53 -11.02 -27.31
C ALA A 230 10.63 -12.54 -27.34
N ARG A 231 9.49 -13.22 -27.57
CA ARG A 231 9.48 -14.66 -27.80
C ARG A 231 10.28 -14.88 -29.07
N SER A 232 11.51 -15.36 -28.94
CA SER A 232 12.27 -15.90 -30.06
C SER A 232 11.42 -17.01 -30.68
N LYS A 233 11.03 -16.80 -31.94
CA LYS A 233 10.32 -17.79 -32.75
C LYS A 233 11.17 -19.04 -32.95
#